data_AF-A0A7Y0XTY0-F1
#
_entry.id   AF-A0A7Y0XTY0-F1
#
_cell.length_a   1.000
_cell.length_b   1.000
_cell.length_c   1.000
_cell.angle_alpha   90.00
_cell.angle_beta   90.00
_cell.angle_gamma   90.00
#
_symmetry.space_group_name_H-M   'P 1'
#
loop_
_entity.id
_entity.type
_entity.pdbx_description
1 polymer ?
#
loop_
_entity_poly.entity_id
_entity_poly.type
_entity_poly.pdbx_seq_one_letter_code
_entity_poly.pdbx_strand_id
1 'polypeptide(L)'
;MCPQTTTNKHAAEDVENQISALKTRIETQEKELTRVATAITEKSTILRSLLDQIYALEIDPGVKRVMTGTCLHLIDKEITEKRLNMELTESDSVFLSKLQKKHPNLSQRELRISVLVRLNYDTKEIARSVGITTRGMESIRYRMHHKLGLGKHESIKSYLSNLALS
;
A
#
# COMPACT_ATOMS: atom_id res chain seq x y z
N MET A 1 -21.38 -50.65 -22.25
CA MET A 1 -21.13 -49.33 -22.87
C MET A 1 -20.92 -48.33 -21.74
N CYS A 2 -19.70 -47.87 -21.50
CA CYS A 2 -19.38 -46.95 -20.40
C CYS A 2 -19.01 -45.56 -20.98
N PRO A 3 -19.83 -44.52 -20.81
CA PRO A 3 -19.51 -43.16 -21.30
C PRO A 3 -18.72 -42.30 -20.29
N GLN A 4 -18.35 -42.83 -19.12
CA GLN A 4 -17.87 -42.02 -17.99
C GLN A 4 -16.38 -41.61 -18.05
N THR A 5 -15.59 -42.18 -18.97
CA THR A 5 -14.12 -42.00 -18.97
C THR A 5 -13.65 -40.76 -19.74
N THR A 6 -14.44 -40.23 -20.68
CA THR A 6 -14.07 -39.10 -21.55
C THR A 6 -14.31 -37.74 -20.88
N THR A 7 -15.39 -37.58 -20.11
CA THR A 7 -15.72 -36.32 -19.41
C THR A 7 -14.72 -35.97 -18.29
N ASN A 8 -14.15 -36.99 -17.62
CA ASN A 8 -13.16 -36.79 -16.56
C ASN A 8 -11.78 -36.35 -17.10
N LYS A 9 -11.43 -36.75 -18.32
CA LYS A 9 -10.17 -36.35 -18.98
C LYS A 9 -10.14 -34.87 -19.36
N HIS A 10 -11.22 -34.34 -19.94
CA HIS A 10 -11.30 -32.92 -20.29
C HIS A 10 -11.34 -32.01 -19.05
N ALA A 11 -12.02 -32.42 -17.98
CA ALA A 11 -12.02 -31.66 -16.74
C ALA A 11 -10.61 -31.60 -16.09
N ALA A 12 -9.83 -32.70 -16.17
CA ALA A 12 -8.45 -32.72 -15.69
C ALA A 12 -7.52 -31.83 -16.55
N GLU A 13 -7.69 -31.88 -17.87
CA GLU A 13 -6.93 -31.05 -18.82
C GLU A 13 -7.23 -29.55 -18.65
N ASP A 14 -8.49 -29.18 -18.41
CA ASP A 14 -8.89 -27.80 -18.11
C ASP A 14 -8.27 -27.29 -16.80
N VAL A 15 -8.25 -28.12 -15.75
CA VAL A 15 -7.61 -27.79 -14.47
C VAL A 15 -6.10 -27.62 -14.64
N GLU A 16 -5.45 -28.49 -15.43
CA GLU A 16 -4.02 -28.42 -15.69
C GLU A 16 -3.63 -27.16 -16.49
N ASN A 17 -4.46 -26.78 -17.47
CA ASN A 17 -4.34 -25.52 -18.20
C ASN A 17 -4.52 -24.30 -17.28
N GLN A 18 -5.48 -24.33 -16.35
CA GLN A 18 -5.66 -23.25 -15.36
C GLN A 18 -4.47 -23.14 -14.40
N ILE A 19 -3.92 -24.28 -13.93
CA ILE A 19 -2.72 -24.30 -13.09
C ILE A 19 -1.53 -23.70 -13.84
N SER A 20 -1.33 -24.09 -15.10
CA SER A 20 -0.27 -23.53 -15.95
C SER A 20 -0.41 -22.01 -16.12
N ALA A 21 -1.61 -21.53 -16.46
CA ALA A 21 -1.88 -20.11 -16.62
C ALA A 21 -1.67 -19.31 -15.32
N LEU A 22 -2.08 -19.86 -14.17
CA LEU A 22 -1.84 -19.25 -12.86
C LEU A 22 -0.35 -19.19 -12.52
N LYS A 23 0.43 -20.24 -12.82
CA LYS A 23 1.89 -20.25 -12.62
C LYS A 23 2.58 -19.15 -13.42
N THR A 24 2.28 -19.03 -14.72
CA THR A 24 2.84 -17.96 -15.56
C THR A 24 2.45 -16.57 -15.04
N ARG A 25 1.23 -16.43 -14.52
CA ARG A 25 0.79 -15.15 -13.93
C ARG A 25 1.56 -14.82 -12.66
N ILE A 26 1.82 -15.80 -11.79
CA ILE A 26 2.66 -15.64 -10.59
C ILE A 26 4.07 -15.21 -10.99
N GLU A 27 4.71 -15.91 -11.92
CA GLU A 27 6.07 -15.58 -12.39
C GLU A 27 6.15 -14.16 -12.97
N THR A 28 5.13 -13.75 -13.73
CA THR A 28 5.06 -12.40 -14.30
C THR A 28 4.93 -11.35 -13.19
N GLN A 29 4.10 -11.62 -12.18
CA GLN A 29 3.92 -10.74 -11.03
C GLN A 29 5.21 -10.63 -10.19
N GLU A 30 5.92 -11.73 -9.96
CA GLU A 30 7.21 -11.75 -9.25
C GLU A 30 8.28 -10.91 -9.97
N LYS A 31 8.31 -11.00 -11.30
CA LYS A 31 9.23 -10.19 -12.13
C LYS A 31 8.93 -8.70 -12.02
N GLU A 32 7.66 -8.31 -12.09
CA GLU A 32 7.26 -6.91 -11.92
C GLU A 32 7.53 -6.40 -10.49
N LEU A 33 7.29 -7.23 -9.46
CA LEU A 33 7.62 -6.89 -8.08
C LEU A 33 9.12 -6.63 -7.91
N THR A 34 9.96 -7.47 -8.49
CA THR A 34 11.41 -7.31 -8.48
C THR A 34 11.82 -6.02 -9.18
N ARG A 35 11.27 -5.72 -10.36
CA ARG A 35 11.54 -4.48 -11.11
C ARG A 35 11.19 -3.24 -10.30
N VAL A 36 10.01 -3.25 -9.65
CA VAL A 36 9.56 -2.14 -8.79
C VAL A 36 10.46 -2.00 -7.55
N ALA A 37 10.84 -3.10 -6.91
CA ALA A 37 11.74 -3.09 -5.75
C ALA A 37 13.13 -2.53 -6.07
N THR A 38 13.67 -2.87 -7.24
CA THR A 38 14.94 -2.33 -7.75
C THR A 38 14.83 -0.83 -7.98
N ALA A 39 13.80 -0.36 -8.70
CA ALA A 39 13.60 1.07 -8.96
C ALA A 39 13.47 1.91 -7.68
N ILE A 40 12.78 1.40 -6.66
CA ILE A 40 12.67 2.04 -5.33
C ILE A 40 14.05 2.17 -4.66
N THR A 41 14.87 1.13 -4.78
CA THR A 41 16.19 1.09 -4.15
C THR A 41 17.16 2.03 -4.85
N GLU A 42 17.15 2.07 -6.18
CA GLU A 42 17.91 3.03 -7.00
C GLU A 42 17.53 4.47 -6.68
N LYS A 43 16.23 4.78 -6.65
CA LYS A 43 15.72 6.11 -6.32
C LYS A 43 16.12 6.55 -4.91
N SER A 44 16.03 5.65 -3.92
CA SER A 44 16.50 5.89 -2.55
C SER A 44 18.00 6.17 -2.48
N THR A 45 18.79 5.60 -3.38
CA THR A 45 20.25 5.78 -3.45
C THR A 45 20.59 7.14 -4.07
N ILE A 46 19.90 7.52 -5.14
CA ILE A 46 20.04 8.83 -5.78
C ILE A 46 19.67 9.96 -4.81
N LEU A 47 18.57 9.82 -4.07
CA LEU A 47 18.14 10.83 -3.09
C LEU A 47 19.17 11.02 -1.96
N ARG A 48 19.83 9.93 -1.52
CA ARG A 48 20.91 10.02 -0.53
C ARG A 48 22.14 10.72 -1.10
N SER A 49 22.57 10.36 -2.31
CA SER A 49 23.68 11.03 -2.99
C SER A 49 23.41 12.53 -3.17
N LEU A 50 22.18 12.91 -3.53
CA LEU A 50 21.78 14.32 -3.64
C LEU A 50 21.84 15.02 -2.28
N LEU A 51 21.45 14.35 -1.20
CA LEU A 51 21.54 14.88 0.16
C LEU A 51 23.01 15.18 0.54
N ASP A 52 23.91 14.26 0.23
CA ASP A 52 25.34 14.41 0.49
C ASP A 52 25.92 15.60 -0.29
N GLN A 53 25.54 15.75 -1.56
CA GLN A 53 25.92 16.90 -2.39
C GLN A 53 25.39 18.22 -1.79
N ILE A 54 24.13 18.27 -1.35
CA ILE A 54 23.55 19.47 -0.73
C ILE A 54 24.28 19.84 0.57
N TYR A 55 24.66 18.84 1.38
CA TYR A 55 25.41 19.10 2.61
C TYR A 55 26.78 19.71 2.33
N ALA A 56 27.46 19.26 1.27
CA ALA A 56 28.77 19.75 0.85
C ALA A 56 28.76 21.17 0.26
N LEU A 57 27.62 21.67 -0.23
CA LEU A 57 27.52 23.01 -0.79
C LEU A 57 27.60 24.11 0.27
N GLU A 58 28.44 25.12 0.10
CA GLU A 58 28.42 26.32 0.94
C GLU A 58 27.38 27.32 0.43
N ILE A 59 26.12 27.05 0.76
CA ILE A 59 24.96 27.88 0.42
C ILE A 59 24.26 28.38 1.68
N ASP A 60 23.33 29.33 1.51
CA ASP A 60 22.50 29.85 2.58
C ASP A 60 21.89 28.72 3.45
N PRO A 61 22.03 28.79 4.79
CA PRO A 61 21.52 27.77 5.70
C PRO A 61 20.01 27.53 5.60
N GLY A 62 19.23 28.57 5.27
CA GLY A 62 17.79 28.47 5.07
C GLY A 62 17.45 27.66 3.81
N VAL A 63 18.11 27.98 2.69
CA VAL A 63 17.99 27.23 1.43
C VAL A 63 18.43 25.79 1.61
N LYS A 64 19.58 25.56 2.27
CA LYS A 64 20.08 24.22 2.57
C LYS A 64 19.06 23.40 3.37
N ARG A 65 18.44 23.99 4.39
CA ARG A 65 17.42 23.32 5.22
C ARG A 65 16.17 22.92 4.42
N VAL A 66 15.70 23.77 3.51
CA VAL A 66 14.54 23.46 2.66
C VAL A 66 14.86 22.30 1.72
N MET A 67 16.05 22.31 1.09
CA MET A 67 16.47 21.27 0.15
C MET A 67 16.67 19.92 0.85
N THR A 68 17.38 19.89 1.99
CA THR A 68 17.59 18.65 2.75
C THR A 68 16.28 18.12 3.32
N GLY A 69 15.40 19.00 3.83
CA GLY A 69 14.07 18.63 4.30
C GLY A 69 13.22 17.99 3.20
N THR A 70 13.29 18.49 1.97
CA THR A 70 12.59 17.92 0.81
C THR A 70 13.13 16.53 0.45
N CYS A 71 14.46 16.37 0.37
CA CYS A 71 15.08 15.07 0.09
C CYS A 71 14.76 14.03 1.18
N LEU A 72 14.87 14.41 2.45
CA LEU A 72 14.52 13.55 3.58
C LEU A 72 13.04 13.15 3.57
N HIS A 73 12.14 14.07 3.21
CA HIS A 73 10.72 13.76 3.06
C HIS A 73 10.46 12.75 1.93
N LEU A 74 11.14 12.88 0.79
CA LEU A 74 11.02 11.94 -0.32
C LEU A 74 11.54 10.55 0.04
N ILE A 75 12.64 10.47 0.80
CA ILE A 75 13.19 9.21 1.32
C ILE A 75 12.22 8.57 2.32
N ASP A 76 11.68 9.35 3.26
CA ASP A 76 10.74 8.86 4.29
C ASP A 76 9.42 8.37 3.67
N LYS A 77 8.91 9.08 2.67
CA LYS A 77 7.77 8.64 1.86
C LYS A 77 8.03 7.30 1.19
N GLU A 78 9.19 7.14 0.58
CA GLU A 78 9.57 5.93 -0.15
C GLU A 78 9.82 4.73 0.78
N ILE A 79 10.42 4.96 1.95
CA ILE A 79 10.54 3.96 3.02
C ILE A 79 9.16 3.55 3.52
N THR A 80 8.25 4.50 3.72
CA THR A 80 6.90 4.20 4.20
C THR A 80 6.07 3.46 3.15
N GLU A 81 6.15 3.85 1.87
CA GLU A 81 5.51 3.12 0.77
C GLU A 81 6.10 1.71 0.59
N LYS A 82 7.42 1.54 0.75
CA LYS A 82 8.08 0.24 0.72
C LYS A 82 7.66 -0.63 1.90
N ARG A 83 7.62 -0.09 3.12
CA ARG A 83 7.09 -0.78 4.31
C ARG A 83 5.65 -1.21 4.12
N LEU A 84 4.79 -0.30 3.64
CA LEU A 84 3.39 -0.61 3.35
C LEU A 84 3.18 -1.67 2.26
N ASN A 85 4.14 -1.86 1.35
CA ASN A 85 4.05 -2.85 0.28
C ASN A 85 4.77 -4.17 0.60
N MET A 86 5.81 -4.15 1.44
CA MET A 86 6.60 -5.34 1.81
C MET A 86 6.22 -5.94 3.16
N GLU A 87 5.60 -5.19 4.07
CA GLU A 87 5.28 -5.62 5.43
C GLU A 87 3.78 -5.92 5.64
N LEU A 88 2.96 -5.97 4.58
CA LEU A 88 1.60 -6.49 4.74
C LEU A 88 1.71 -7.94 5.17
N THR A 89 1.42 -8.16 6.45
CA THR A 89 1.31 -9.51 7.00
C THR A 89 0.13 -10.22 6.35
N GLU A 90 0.10 -11.54 6.46
CA GLU A 90 -1.09 -12.30 6.04
C GLU A 90 -2.36 -11.78 6.73
N SER A 91 -2.25 -11.37 8.00
CA SER A 91 -3.33 -10.71 8.74
C SER A 91 -3.79 -9.40 8.09
N ASP A 92 -2.87 -8.62 7.51
CA ASP A 92 -3.20 -7.36 6.85
C ASP A 92 -3.90 -7.60 5.52
N SER A 93 -3.47 -8.62 4.78
CA SER A 93 -4.10 -9.04 3.53
C SER A 93 -5.53 -9.55 3.75
N VAL A 94 -5.74 -10.36 4.80
CA VAL A 94 -7.07 -10.83 5.20
C VAL A 94 -7.96 -9.67 5.62
N PHE A 95 -7.44 -8.75 6.43
CA PHE A 95 -8.15 -7.53 6.84
C PHE A 95 -8.56 -6.68 5.62
N LEU A 96 -7.63 -6.40 4.70
CA LEU A 96 -7.89 -5.60 3.51
C LEU A 96 -8.94 -6.26 2.61
N SER A 97 -8.89 -7.58 2.47
CA SER A 97 -9.89 -8.36 1.73
C SER A 97 -11.28 -8.25 2.35
N LYS A 98 -11.39 -8.39 3.69
CA LYS A 98 -12.65 -8.19 4.43
C LYS A 98 -13.17 -6.76 4.28
N LEU A 99 -12.28 -5.77 4.40
CA LEU A 99 -12.61 -4.36 4.28
C LEU A 99 -13.13 -4.02 2.89
N GLN A 100 -12.45 -4.48 1.83
CA GLN A 100 -12.84 -4.23 0.46
C GLN A 100 -14.15 -4.94 0.09
N LYS A 101 -14.38 -6.15 0.62
CA LYS A 101 -15.65 -6.87 0.43
C LYS A 101 -16.83 -6.13 1.08
N LYS A 102 -16.62 -5.58 2.28
CA LYS A 102 -17.68 -4.86 3.01
C LYS A 102 -17.90 -3.44 2.48
N HIS A 103 -16.84 -2.80 2.00
CA HIS A 103 -16.83 -1.40 1.54
C HIS A 103 -16.18 -1.28 0.16
N PRO A 104 -16.84 -1.76 -0.91
CA PRO A 104 -16.27 -1.81 -2.26
C PRO A 104 -16.01 -0.42 -2.87
N ASN A 105 -16.61 0.64 -2.31
CA ASN A 105 -16.49 2.03 -2.76
C ASN A 105 -15.24 2.74 -2.22
N LEU A 106 -14.42 2.05 -1.41
CA LEU A 106 -13.11 2.56 -1.01
C LEU A 106 -12.12 2.45 -2.16
N SER A 107 -11.46 3.57 -2.46
CA SER A 107 -10.35 3.60 -3.41
C SER A 107 -9.12 2.88 -2.85
N GLN A 108 -8.21 2.46 -3.73
CA GLN A 108 -6.93 1.87 -3.31
C GLN A 108 -6.12 2.77 -2.38
N ARG A 109 -6.22 4.10 -2.57
CA ARG A 109 -5.62 5.08 -1.68
C ARG A 109 -6.22 5.03 -0.27
N GLU A 110 -7.54 4.93 -0.16
CA GLU A 110 -8.26 4.84 1.13
C GLU A 110 -8.02 3.50 1.83
N LEU A 111 -7.85 2.41 1.08
CA LEU A 111 -7.44 1.10 1.61
C LEU A 111 -6.06 1.18 2.25
N ARG A 112 -5.07 1.77 1.57
CA ARG A 112 -3.72 2.01 2.15
C ARG A 112 -3.76 2.86 3.41
N ILE A 113 -4.54 3.93 3.39
CA ILE A 113 -4.73 4.79 4.57
C ILE A 113 -5.36 4.00 5.72
N SER A 114 -6.28 3.07 5.45
CA SER A 114 -6.93 2.25 6.47
C SER A 114 -5.92 1.38 7.23
N VAL A 115 -4.90 0.86 6.55
CA VAL A 115 -3.80 0.12 7.21
C VAL A 115 -3.06 1.04 8.19
N LEU A 116 -2.68 2.24 7.75
CA LEU A 116 -1.97 3.21 8.59
C LEU A 116 -2.80 3.66 9.81
N VAL A 117 -4.10 3.90 9.61
CA VAL A 117 -5.01 4.25 10.72
C VAL A 117 -5.11 3.11 11.73
N ARG A 118 -5.21 1.85 11.26
CA ARG A 118 -5.26 0.67 12.13
C ARG A 118 -3.96 0.46 12.90
N LEU A 119 -2.82 0.73 12.27
CA LEU A 119 -1.48 0.70 12.90
C LEU A 119 -1.22 1.89 13.84
N ASN A 120 -2.22 2.74 14.08
CA ASN A 120 -2.17 3.87 15.01
C ASN A 120 -1.18 4.98 14.62
N TYR A 121 -0.89 5.16 13.33
CA TYR A 121 -0.18 6.36 12.87
C TYR A 121 -1.03 7.61 13.06
N ASP A 122 -0.38 8.72 13.39
CA ASP A 122 -1.08 9.98 13.57
C ASP A 122 -1.48 10.63 12.23
N THR A 123 -2.40 11.59 12.26
CA THR A 123 -2.91 12.20 11.01
C THR A 123 -1.83 12.99 10.25
N LYS A 124 -0.82 13.52 10.92
CA LYS A 124 0.29 14.25 10.30
C LYS A 124 1.29 13.28 9.65
N GLU A 125 1.59 12.16 10.29
CA GLU A 125 2.40 11.07 9.76
C GLU A 125 1.75 10.46 8.52
N ILE A 126 0.46 10.16 8.58
CA ILE A 126 -0.29 9.66 7.43
C ILE A 126 -0.28 10.68 6.29
N ALA A 127 -0.55 11.96 6.58
CA ALA A 127 -0.55 13.03 5.58
C ALA A 127 0.81 13.15 4.87
N ARG A 128 1.92 13.13 5.65
CA ARG A 128 3.28 13.12 5.11
C ARG A 128 3.53 11.89 4.24
N SER A 129 3.19 10.70 4.74
CA SER A 129 3.37 9.44 4.02
C SER A 129 2.64 9.44 2.67
N VAL A 130 1.40 9.90 2.61
CA VAL A 130 0.61 9.90 1.37
C VAL A 130 0.77 11.17 0.53
N GLY A 131 1.70 12.05 0.90
CA GLY A 131 2.09 13.26 0.15
C GLY A 131 1.00 14.32 0.05
N ILE A 132 0.27 14.61 1.14
CA ILE A 132 -0.77 15.65 1.19
C ILE A 132 -0.65 16.52 2.44
N THR A 133 -1.38 17.62 2.45
CA THR A 133 -1.52 18.45 3.65
C THR A 133 -2.36 17.77 4.72
N THR A 134 -2.15 18.12 5.99
CA THR A 134 -2.95 17.60 7.12
C THR A 134 -4.44 17.88 6.92
N ARG A 135 -4.80 19.07 6.39
CA ARG A 135 -6.17 19.43 6.02
C ARG A 135 -6.73 18.54 4.90
N GLY A 136 -5.91 18.18 3.91
CA GLY A 136 -6.28 17.20 2.89
C GLY A 136 -6.57 15.82 3.50
N MET A 137 -5.79 15.42 4.51
CA MET A 137 -6.00 14.18 5.23
C MET A 137 -7.29 14.20 6.07
N GLU A 138 -7.62 15.30 6.74
CA GLU A 138 -8.91 15.48 7.43
C GLU A 138 -10.09 15.32 6.48
N SER A 139 -10.00 15.91 5.28
CA SER A 139 -11.01 15.75 4.23
C SER A 139 -11.17 14.29 3.78
N ILE A 140 -10.07 13.54 3.67
CA ILE A 140 -10.12 12.09 3.40
C ILE A 140 -10.77 11.34 4.56
N ARG A 141 -10.40 11.62 5.82
CA ARG A 141 -11.02 10.96 7.00
C ARG A 141 -12.53 11.20 7.04
N TYR A 142 -12.98 12.42 6.75
CA TYR A 142 -14.39 12.74 6.65
C TYR A 142 -15.11 11.89 5.59
N ARG A 143 -14.54 11.79 4.38
CA ARG A 143 -15.12 10.94 3.33
C ARG A 143 -15.09 9.46 3.68
N MET A 144 -13.99 8.98 4.26
CA MET A 144 -13.88 7.59 4.72
C MET A 144 -14.94 7.28 5.79
N HIS A 145 -15.16 8.18 6.74
CA HIS A 145 -16.18 8.03 7.77
C HIS A 145 -17.58 7.78 7.16
N HIS A 146 -17.97 8.60 6.17
CA HIS A 146 -19.20 8.41 5.41
C HIS A 146 -19.22 7.10 4.60
N LYS A 147 -18.15 6.80 3.87
CA LYS A 147 -18.05 5.56 3.06
C LYS A 147 -18.10 4.29 3.90
N LEU A 148 -17.58 4.34 5.13
CA LEU A 148 -17.60 3.24 6.08
C LEU A 148 -18.97 3.12 6.81
N GLY A 149 -19.87 4.07 6.60
CA GLY A 149 -21.20 4.09 7.23
C GLY A 149 -21.16 4.37 8.74
N LEU A 150 -20.18 5.13 9.20
CA LEU A 150 -19.97 5.38 10.63
C LEU A 150 -20.87 6.51 11.16
N GLY A 151 -21.34 6.36 12.40
CA GLY A 151 -22.06 7.39 13.15
C GLY A 151 -21.14 8.51 13.65
N LYS A 152 -21.71 9.68 14.00
CA LYS A 152 -20.97 10.90 14.40
C LYS A 152 -19.84 10.70 15.42
N HIS A 153 -20.00 9.75 16.34
CA HIS A 153 -19.05 9.50 17.43
C HIS A 153 -18.25 8.21 17.24
N GLU A 154 -18.42 7.52 16.11
CA GLU A 154 -17.69 6.29 15.84
C GLU A 154 -16.31 6.60 15.27
N SER A 155 -15.30 5.94 15.87
CA SER A 155 -13.91 6.06 15.46
C SER A 155 -13.62 5.12 14.29
N ILE A 156 -13.11 5.68 13.20
CA ILE A 156 -12.56 4.90 12.07
C ILE A 156 -11.54 3.88 12.58
N LYS A 157 -10.66 4.26 13.51
CA LYS A 157 -9.64 3.36 14.06
C LYS A 157 -10.29 2.15 14.74
N SER A 158 -11.24 2.40 15.65
CA SER A 158 -11.91 1.32 16.38
C SER A 158 -12.68 0.39 15.44
N TYR A 159 -13.37 0.96 14.45
CA TYR A 159 -14.04 0.18 13.41
C TYR A 159 -13.08 -0.75 12.65
N LEU A 160 -11.95 -0.21 12.18
CA LEU A 160 -10.96 -0.97 11.41
C LEU A 160 -10.26 -2.03 12.26
N SER A 161 -9.96 -1.74 13.53
CA SER A 161 -9.39 -2.71 14.47
C SER A 161 -10.36 -3.87 14.73
N ASN A 162 -11.65 -3.59 14.95
CA ASN A 162 -12.66 -4.63 15.18
C ASN A 162 -12.83 -5.52 13.94
N LEU A 163 -12.85 -4.92 12.74
CA LEU A 163 -12.98 -5.66 11.49
C LEU A 163 -11.81 -6.61 11.22
N ALA A 164 -10.62 -6.30 11.73
CA ALA A 164 -9.45 -7.16 11.59
C ALA A 164 -9.50 -8.39 12.53
N LEU A 165 -10.16 -8.27 13.68
CA LEU A 165 -10.25 -9.33 14.70
C LEU A 165 -11.44 -10.28 14.47
N SER A 166 -12.50 -9.83 13.79
CA SER A 166 -13.63 -10.64 13.34
C SER A 166 -13.31 -11.37 12.05
#